data_AF-A0A059LHR3-F1
#
_entry.id   AF-A0A059LHR3-F1
#
_cell.length_a   1.000
_cell.length_b   1.000
_cell.length_c   1.000
_cell.angle_alpha   90.00
_cell.angle_beta   90.00
_cell.angle_gamma   90.00
#
_symmetry.space_group_name_H-M   'P 1'
#
loop_
_entity.id
_entity.type
_entity.pdbx_description
1 polymer ?
#
loop_
_entity_poly.entity_id
_entity_poly.type
_entity_poly.pdbx_seq_one_letter_code
_entity_poly.pdbx_strand_id
1 'polypeptide(L)'
;MKLPHDFSCGALDLVSASERATDEPDDRIEWEKALYSSDVFRMYYMKILPCFKRCVHDWTECPFAHQQEKVRRRDPRVHTYTGVACPSMKNSGSCHMGVHCPFAHNMFEYWLHPTRYRTQLCSNGSSCRRATCFFAHRPEDLRIPDSKPYISPASLSAAAAAALAGSR
;
A
#
# COMPACT_ATOMS: atom_id res chain seq x y z
N MET A 1 -7.51 -12.58 33.89
CA MET A 1 -6.07 -12.33 34.09
C MET A 1 -5.54 -11.51 32.92
N LYS A 2 -5.06 -10.29 33.16
CA LYS A 2 -4.38 -9.46 32.15
C LYS A 2 -2.90 -9.82 32.17
N LEU A 3 -2.33 -10.20 31.03
CA LEU A 3 -0.88 -10.29 30.84
C LEU A 3 -0.40 -8.96 30.24
N PRO A 4 0.54 -8.24 30.86
CA PRO A 4 1.21 -7.10 30.25
C PRO A 4 2.51 -7.59 29.62
N HIS A 5 2.67 -7.50 28.29
CA HIS A 5 3.98 -7.70 27.67
C HIS A 5 4.12 -6.77 26.46
N ASP A 6 4.38 -5.50 26.76
CA ASP A 6 5.14 -4.61 25.89
C ASP A 6 6.54 -5.22 25.69
N PHE A 7 6.77 -5.81 24.52
CA PHE A 7 8.12 -6.07 24.02
C PHE A 7 8.37 -5.12 22.85
N SER A 8 8.71 -3.88 23.17
CA SER A 8 9.38 -2.98 22.25
C SER A 8 10.74 -3.58 21.91
N CYS A 9 10.93 -4.00 20.65
CA CYS A 9 12.20 -4.49 20.16
C CYS A 9 13.07 -3.28 19.76
N GLY A 10 13.93 -2.87 20.69
CA GLY A 10 15.18 -2.20 20.33
C GLY A 10 16.04 -3.16 19.50
N ALA A 11 16.83 -2.58 18.59
CA ALA A 11 17.76 -3.30 17.71
C ALA A 11 18.62 -4.32 18.48
N LEU A 12 18.92 -5.45 17.83
CA LEU A 12 19.57 -6.63 18.42
C LEU A 12 20.99 -6.35 18.97
N ASP A 13 21.13 -6.63 20.28
CA ASP A 13 22.24 -7.16 21.09
C ASP A 13 23.68 -6.58 21.10
N LEU A 14 24.02 -6.06 22.30
CA LEU A 14 25.24 -6.24 23.12
C LEU A 14 26.63 -6.04 22.48
N VAL A 15 27.13 -4.80 22.59
CA VAL A 15 28.52 -4.51 23.02
C VAL A 15 28.48 -3.42 24.11
N SER A 16 29.26 -3.63 25.17
CA SER A 16 29.30 -2.87 26.43
C SER A 16 29.48 -1.36 26.30
N ALA A 17 28.95 -0.67 27.31
CA ALA A 17 28.95 0.78 27.51
C ALA A 17 30.31 1.49 27.28
N SER A 18 30.30 2.56 26.47
CA SER A 18 31.06 3.80 26.70
C SER A 18 30.62 4.92 25.73
N GLU A 19 29.97 5.94 26.31
CA GLU A 19 30.21 7.38 26.11
C GLU A 19 30.22 8.00 24.69
N ARG A 20 29.03 8.38 24.20
CA ARG A 20 28.60 9.76 23.86
C ARG A 20 27.39 9.67 22.93
N ALA A 21 26.22 10.08 23.41
CA ALA A 21 25.07 10.35 22.54
C ALA A 21 25.37 11.63 21.77
N THR A 22 26.04 11.50 20.63
CA THR A 22 25.94 12.51 19.58
C THR A 22 24.52 12.43 19.03
N ASP A 23 23.84 13.56 18.94
CA ASP A 23 22.52 13.75 18.31
C ASP A 23 22.61 13.60 16.77
N GLU A 24 23.40 12.64 16.31
CA GLU A 24 23.57 12.35 14.89
C GLU A 24 22.50 11.32 14.50
N PRO A 25 21.62 11.66 13.54
CA PRO A 25 20.60 10.73 13.09
C PRO A 25 21.26 9.46 12.55
N ASP A 26 20.76 8.30 12.96
CA ASP A 26 21.20 7.02 12.40
C ASP A 26 20.90 7.04 10.89
N ASP A 27 21.96 7.19 10.08
CA ASP A 27 21.93 7.20 8.62
C ASP A 27 21.08 6.05 8.06
N ARG A 28 21.01 4.92 8.78
CA ARG A 28 20.21 3.76 8.43
C ARG A 28 18.70 4.08 8.39
N ILE A 29 18.21 4.81 9.39
CA ILE A 29 16.79 5.09 9.57
C ILE A 29 16.30 6.08 8.53
N GLU A 30 17.13 7.07 8.18
CA GLU A 30 16.77 8.08 7.19
C GLU A 30 16.72 7.52 5.76
N TRP A 31 17.64 6.61 5.38
CA TRP A 31 17.53 5.98 4.06
C TRP A 31 16.29 5.10 3.93
N GLU A 32 15.90 4.38 4.99
CA GLU A 32 14.69 3.55 4.96
C GLU A 32 13.45 4.41 4.75
N LYS A 33 13.34 5.53 5.47
CA LYS A 33 12.26 6.50 5.30
C LYS A 33 12.24 7.09 3.89
N ALA A 34 13.40 7.44 3.34
CA ALA A 34 13.52 7.95 1.99
C ALA A 34 13.08 6.90 0.95
N LEU A 35 13.52 5.65 1.11
CA LEU A 35 13.13 4.53 0.24
C LEU A 35 11.62 4.31 0.28
N TYR A 36 11.04 4.17 1.47
CA TYR A 36 9.60 3.90 1.64
C TYR A 36 8.71 5.07 1.20
N SER A 37 9.27 6.27 1.15
CA SER A 37 8.58 7.47 0.65
C SER A 37 8.68 7.65 -0.87
N SER A 38 9.56 6.89 -1.54
CA SER A 38 9.73 6.97 -2.99
C SER A 38 8.48 6.48 -3.76
N ASP A 39 8.22 7.12 -4.90
CA ASP A 39 7.12 6.73 -5.78
C ASP A 39 7.24 5.28 -6.25
N VAL A 40 8.46 4.86 -6.59
CA VAL A 40 8.76 3.50 -7.06
C VAL A 40 8.40 2.47 -5.98
N PHE A 41 8.82 2.71 -4.73
CA PHE A 41 8.45 1.85 -3.61
C PHE A 41 6.94 1.79 -3.42
N ARG A 42 6.28 2.95 -3.36
CA ARG A 42 4.83 3.05 -3.13
C ARG A 42 4.02 2.37 -4.22
N MET A 43 4.40 2.50 -5.49
CA MET A 43 3.67 1.87 -6.59
C MET A 43 3.92 0.36 -6.71
N TYR A 44 5.15 -0.10 -6.55
CA TYR A 44 5.55 -1.45 -6.97
C TYR A 44 5.95 -2.41 -5.84
N TYR A 45 6.13 -1.94 -4.61
CA TYR A 45 6.65 -2.76 -3.52
C TYR A 45 5.81 -2.69 -2.24
N MET A 46 5.24 -1.52 -1.94
CA MET A 46 4.41 -1.30 -0.76
C MET A 46 3.18 -2.21 -0.77
N LYS A 47 2.98 -2.96 0.32
CA LYS A 47 1.94 -3.98 0.52
C LYS A 47 1.93 -5.09 -0.53
N ILE A 48 3.04 -5.25 -1.28
CA ILE A 48 3.27 -6.34 -2.25
C ILE A 48 4.31 -7.30 -1.67
N LEU A 49 5.49 -6.78 -1.31
CA LEU A 49 6.56 -7.58 -0.73
C LEU A 49 6.18 -8.05 0.69
N PRO A 50 6.43 -9.31 1.06
CA PRO A 50 6.08 -9.83 2.38
C PRO A 50 6.89 -9.17 3.49
N CYS A 51 6.28 -9.01 4.67
CA CYS A 51 6.98 -8.55 5.86
C CYS A 51 7.84 -9.69 6.44
N PHE A 52 9.12 -9.41 6.67
CA PHE A 52 10.06 -10.36 7.27
C PHE A 52 10.42 -10.03 8.74
N LYS A 53 9.78 -9.00 9.32
CA LYS A 53 9.99 -8.68 10.74
C LYS A 53 9.51 -9.84 11.60
N ARG A 54 10.39 -10.31 12.49
CA ARG A 54 10.12 -11.45 13.38
C ARG A 54 9.46 -11.04 14.71
N CYS A 55 9.33 -9.73 14.96
CA CYS A 55 8.69 -9.17 16.14
C CYS A 55 7.26 -8.70 15.85
N VAL A 56 6.44 -8.63 16.90
CA VAL A 56 5.12 -8.01 16.84
C VAL A 56 5.27 -6.52 16.55
N HIS A 57 4.51 -6.03 15.58
CA HIS A 57 4.45 -4.62 15.20
C HIS A 57 3.09 -4.32 14.58
N ASP A 58 2.77 -3.03 14.44
CA ASP A 58 1.55 -2.62 13.77
C ASP A 58 1.64 -2.91 12.26
N TRP A 59 0.88 -3.90 11.81
CA TRP A 59 0.81 -4.27 10.39
C TRP A 59 0.10 -3.20 9.54
N THR A 60 -0.69 -2.31 10.14
CA THR A 60 -1.35 -1.21 9.42
C THR A 60 -0.36 -0.11 9.02
N GLU A 61 0.69 0.08 9.81
CA GLU A 61 1.78 1.02 9.54
C GLU A 61 2.95 0.37 8.78
N CYS A 62 3.07 -0.96 8.84
CA CYS A 62 4.09 -1.69 8.11
C CYS A 62 3.95 -1.51 6.60
N PRO A 63 4.99 -1.09 5.86
CA PRO A 63 4.90 -0.93 4.41
C PRO A 63 4.83 -2.26 3.65
N PHE A 64 5.08 -3.38 4.32
CA PHE A 64 5.13 -4.72 3.74
C PHE A 64 3.83 -5.50 3.97
N ALA A 65 3.67 -6.58 3.21
CA ALA A 65 2.48 -7.40 3.18
C ALA A 65 2.45 -8.45 4.31
N HIS A 66 1.27 -8.65 4.90
CA HIS A 66 1.01 -9.66 5.92
C HIS A 66 -0.03 -10.68 5.44
N GLN A 67 0.06 -11.94 5.90
CA GLN A 67 -0.77 -13.05 5.36
C GLN A 67 -2.28 -12.86 5.55
N GLN A 68 -2.71 -12.16 6.60
CA GLN A 68 -4.12 -12.01 6.95
C GLN A 68 -4.65 -10.58 6.74
N GLU A 69 -3.86 -9.68 6.14
CA GLU A 69 -4.30 -8.31 5.93
C GLU A 69 -5.18 -8.17 4.68
N LYS A 70 -6.27 -7.41 4.79
CA LYS A 70 -7.15 -7.12 3.66
C LYS A 70 -6.56 -6.12 2.65
N VAL A 71 -5.43 -5.51 3.00
CA VAL A 71 -4.76 -4.45 2.21
C VAL A 71 -3.59 -4.96 1.37
N ARG A 72 -3.30 -6.26 1.39
CA ARG A 72 -2.30 -6.87 0.52
C ARG A 72 -2.64 -6.58 -0.93
N ARG A 73 -1.63 -6.23 -1.72
CA ARG A 73 -1.77 -5.88 -3.13
C ARG A 73 -1.18 -6.95 -4.03
N ARG A 74 -1.77 -7.08 -5.21
CA ARG A 74 -1.16 -7.75 -6.36
C ARG A 74 -0.12 -6.83 -7.01
N ASP A 75 1.02 -7.38 -7.37
CA ASP A 75 2.05 -6.65 -8.12
C ASP A 75 1.52 -6.30 -9.52
N PRO A 76 1.38 -5.01 -9.89
CA PRO A 76 0.88 -4.60 -11.20
C PRO A 76 1.82 -4.98 -12.36
N ARG A 77 3.06 -5.39 -12.08
CA ARG A 77 4.01 -5.92 -13.09
C ARG A 77 3.77 -7.39 -13.42
N VAL A 78 3.08 -8.12 -12.53
CA VAL A 78 2.78 -9.55 -12.67
C VAL A 78 1.30 -9.77 -12.99
N HIS A 79 0.41 -8.97 -12.39
CA HIS A 79 -1.03 -9.08 -12.55
C HIS A 79 -1.55 -7.84 -13.28
N THR A 80 -2.16 -8.03 -14.44
CA THR A 80 -2.80 -6.94 -15.15
C THR A 80 -4.17 -6.64 -14.53
N TYR A 81 -4.23 -5.57 -13.73
CA TYR A 81 -5.48 -5.01 -13.23
C TYR A 81 -5.47 -3.50 -13.40
N THR A 82 -6.62 -2.87 -13.25
CA THR A 82 -6.79 -1.43 -13.44
C THR A 82 -6.98 -0.71 -12.11
N GLY A 83 -6.68 0.59 -12.10
CA GLY A 83 -7.07 1.51 -11.01
C GLY A 83 -8.59 1.80 -10.98
N VAL A 84 -9.43 0.79 -11.18
CA VAL A 84 -10.89 0.88 -11.05
C VAL A 84 -11.33 -0.17 -10.03
N ALA A 85 -12.15 0.24 -9.07
CA ALA A 85 -12.58 -0.63 -7.99
C ALA A 85 -13.45 -1.78 -8.52
N CYS A 86 -13.16 -3.00 -8.06
CA CYS A 86 -13.94 -4.19 -8.39
C CYS A 86 -15.34 -4.09 -7.77
N PRO A 87 -16.41 -4.13 -8.57
CA PRO A 87 -17.77 -4.08 -8.06
C PRO A 87 -18.10 -5.21 -7.08
N SER A 88 -17.68 -6.44 -7.39
CA SER A 88 -17.90 -7.60 -6.51
C SER A 88 -17.19 -7.42 -5.16
N MET A 89 -15.89 -7.11 -5.15
CA MET A 89 -15.18 -6.85 -3.89
C MET A 89 -15.81 -5.70 -3.10
N LYS A 90 -16.26 -4.64 -3.78
CA LYS A 90 -16.90 -3.49 -3.13
C LYS A 90 -18.24 -3.88 -2.47
N ASN A 91 -19.05 -4.71 -3.14
CA ASN A 91 -20.41 -5.01 -2.70
C ASN A 91 -20.48 -6.21 -1.75
N SER A 92 -19.75 -7.29 -2.02
CA SER A 92 -19.82 -8.54 -1.26
C SER A 92 -18.56 -8.83 -0.43
N GLY A 93 -17.54 -7.98 -0.51
CA GLY A 93 -16.24 -8.24 0.15
C GLY A 93 -15.46 -9.41 -0.45
N SER A 94 -15.94 -9.99 -1.55
CA SER A 94 -15.37 -11.18 -2.20
C SER A 94 -15.50 -11.11 -3.72
N CYS A 95 -14.55 -11.71 -4.44
CA CYS A 95 -14.57 -11.77 -5.90
C CYS A 95 -14.14 -13.15 -6.38
N HIS A 96 -15.01 -13.80 -7.16
CA HIS A 96 -14.77 -15.14 -7.71
C HIS A 96 -13.62 -15.18 -8.73
N MET A 97 -13.31 -14.05 -9.38
CA MET A 97 -12.17 -13.95 -10.31
C MET A 97 -10.81 -13.99 -9.60
N GLY A 98 -10.79 -13.82 -8.27
CA GLY A 98 -9.58 -13.92 -7.46
C GLY A 98 -8.44 -13.04 -7.99
N VAL A 99 -7.24 -13.63 -8.10
CA VAL A 99 -6.05 -12.91 -8.57
C VAL A 99 -6.14 -12.44 -10.02
N HIS A 100 -6.98 -13.08 -10.83
CA HIS A 100 -7.19 -12.77 -12.26
C HIS A 100 -8.22 -11.65 -12.50
N CYS A 101 -8.81 -11.08 -11.46
CA CYS A 101 -9.74 -9.97 -11.62
C CYS A 101 -9.03 -8.74 -12.23
N PRO A 102 -9.56 -8.13 -13.33
CA PRO A 102 -8.95 -6.97 -13.97
C PRO A 102 -9.20 -5.65 -13.21
N PHE A 103 -9.82 -5.70 -12.03
CA PHE A 103 -10.18 -4.54 -11.21
C PHE A 103 -9.48 -4.59 -9.87
N ALA A 104 -9.25 -3.43 -9.26
CA ALA A 104 -8.66 -3.28 -7.93
C ALA A 104 -9.58 -3.84 -6.83
N HIS A 105 -9.03 -4.66 -5.94
CA HIS A 105 -9.77 -5.35 -4.88
C HIS A 105 -9.77 -4.62 -3.55
N ASN A 106 -8.87 -3.66 -3.37
CA ASN A 106 -8.82 -2.83 -2.18
C ASN A 106 -8.34 -1.42 -2.50
N MET A 107 -8.39 -0.55 -1.49
CA MET A 107 -8.01 0.85 -1.60
C MET A 107 -6.54 1.04 -2.03
N PHE A 108 -5.66 0.15 -1.62
CA PHE A 108 -4.23 0.22 -1.94
C PHE A 108 -3.98 -0.18 -3.40
N GLU A 109 -4.60 -1.24 -3.89
CA GLU A 109 -4.57 -1.59 -5.31
C GLU A 109 -5.15 -0.47 -6.18
N TYR A 110 -6.22 0.18 -5.72
CA TYR A 110 -6.83 1.28 -6.45
C TYR A 110 -5.90 2.50 -6.49
N TRP A 111 -5.49 3.03 -5.34
CA TRP A 111 -4.81 4.32 -5.26
C TRP A 111 -3.30 4.29 -5.48
N LEU A 112 -2.63 3.19 -5.16
CA LEU A 112 -1.20 3.01 -5.45
C LEU A 112 -0.97 2.39 -6.83
N HIS A 113 -2.03 2.20 -7.63
CA HIS A 113 -1.89 1.79 -9.02
C HIS A 113 -1.03 2.82 -9.80
N PRO A 114 -0.11 2.39 -10.68
CA PRO A 114 0.73 3.32 -11.46
C PRO A 114 -0.06 4.38 -12.25
N THR A 115 -1.29 4.06 -12.65
CA THR A 115 -2.17 4.99 -13.39
C THR A 115 -2.97 5.96 -12.50
N ARG A 116 -2.86 5.88 -11.18
CA ARG A 116 -3.61 6.71 -10.20
C ARG A 116 -2.76 7.38 -9.15
N TYR A 117 -1.64 6.76 -8.81
CA TYR A 117 -0.79 7.25 -7.72
C TYR A 117 -0.28 8.66 -8.02
N ARG A 118 -0.55 9.60 -7.11
CA ARG A 118 -0.19 11.02 -7.22
C ARG A 118 -0.68 11.72 -8.50
N THR A 119 -1.73 11.23 -9.14
CA THR A 119 -2.33 11.91 -10.31
C THR A 119 -3.35 12.98 -9.93
N GLN A 120 -3.55 13.21 -8.63
CA GLN A 120 -4.44 14.22 -8.07
C GLN A 120 -3.78 14.87 -6.85
N LEU A 121 -4.07 16.15 -6.63
CA LEU A 121 -3.61 16.88 -5.44
C LEU A 121 -4.37 16.42 -4.18
N CYS A 122 -3.64 16.33 -3.07
CA CYS A 122 -4.21 16.10 -1.77
C CYS A 122 -4.98 17.34 -1.31
N SER A 123 -6.20 17.16 -0.81
CA SER A 123 -7.00 18.25 -0.25
C SER A 123 -6.33 18.94 0.95
N ASN A 124 -5.49 18.22 1.69
CA ASN A 124 -4.72 18.77 2.80
C ASN A 124 -3.35 19.34 2.38
N GLY A 125 -2.94 19.17 1.11
CA GLY A 125 -1.64 19.62 0.59
C GLY A 125 -0.46 19.27 1.51
N SER A 126 0.44 20.23 1.71
CA SER A 126 1.60 20.13 2.61
C SER A 126 1.25 19.90 4.08
N SER A 127 0.00 20.17 4.51
CA SER A 127 -0.46 19.95 5.89
C SER A 127 -0.99 18.53 6.12
N CYS A 128 -0.97 17.66 5.11
CA CYS A 128 -1.40 16.27 5.23
C CYS A 128 -0.47 15.47 6.15
N ARG A 129 -1.03 14.87 7.20
CA ARG A 129 -0.29 14.06 8.18
C ARG A 129 -0.43 12.55 8.00
N ARG A 130 -1.03 12.10 6.89
CA ARG A 130 -1.18 10.66 6.60
C ARG A 130 0.19 10.06 6.30
N ALA A 131 0.60 9.05 7.07
CA ALA A 131 1.84 8.31 6.83
C ALA A 131 1.93 7.79 5.38
N THR A 132 0.82 7.24 4.89
CA THR A 132 0.65 6.86 3.49
C THR A 132 -0.42 7.72 2.83
N CYS A 133 -0.02 8.83 2.22
CA CYS A 133 -0.89 9.58 1.32
C CYS A 133 -0.75 9.09 -0.12
N PHE A 134 -1.88 8.91 -0.79
CA PHE A 134 -1.93 8.47 -2.19
C PHE A 134 -1.88 9.61 -3.21
N PHE A 135 -2.04 10.84 -2.73
CA PHE A 135 -2.19 12.05 -3.52
C PHE A 135 -0.91 12.90 -3.44
N ALA A 136 -0.72 13.76 -4.43
CA ALA A 136 0.39 14.70 -4.48
C ALA A 136 0.18 15.83 -3.45
N HIS A 137 1.18 16.16 -2.63
CA HIS A 137 1.06 17.25 -1.65
C HIS A 137 1.39 18.62 -2.26
N ARG A 138 2.13 18.62 -3.37
CA ARG A 138 2.51 19.81 -4.14
C ARG A 138 2.25 19.56 -5.63
N PRO A 139 2.05 20.61 -6.44
CA PRO A 139 1.93 20.48 -7.90
C PRO A 139 3.14 19.79 -8.53
N GLU A 140 4.33 20.01 -7.98
CA GLU A 140 5.57 19.36 -8.45
C GLU A 140 5.60 17.84 -8.19
N ASP A 141 4.83 17.36 -7.21
CA ASP A 141 4.70 15.93 -6.91
C ASP A 141 3.62 15.26 -7.78
N LEU A 142 2.91 16.02 -8.62
CA LEU A 142 1.82 15.51 -9.44
C LEU A 142 2.36 14.66 -10.58
N ARG A 143 1.96 13.40 -10.62
CA ARG A 143 2.34 12.47 -11.68
C ARG A 143 1.37 12.53 -12.85
N ILE A 144 1.93 12.53 -14.05
CA ILE A 144 1.20 12.19 -15.27
C ILE A 144 1.48 10.71 -15.54
N PRO A 145 0.47 9.83 -15.57
CA PRO A 145 0.70 8.41 -15.77
C PRO A 145 1.09 8.11 -17.22
N ASP A 146 2.03 7.19 -17.42
CA ASP A 146 2.54 6.81 -18.75
C ASP A 146 1.47 6.18 -19.65
N SER A 147 0.43 5.62 -19.05
CA SER A 147 -0.72 5.04 -19.76
C SER A 147 -2.03 5.44 -19.10
N LYS A 148 -3.03 5.68 -19.95
CA LYS A 148 -4.42 5.80 -19.48
C LYS A 148 -4.93 4.40 -19.15
N PRO A 149 -5.69 4.22 -18.05
CA PRO A 149 -6.29 2.94 -17.75
C PRO A 149 -7.26 2.57 -18.88
N TYR A 150 -6.91 1.57 -19.68
CA TYR A 150 -7.80 0.98 -20.67
C TYR A 150 -8.50 -0.22 -20.03
N ILE A 151 -9.83 -0.22 -20.07
CA ILE A 151 -10.64 -1.37 -19.67
C ILE A 151 -11.43 -1.78 -20.89
N SER A 152 -11.29 -3.04 -21.30
CA SER A 152 -12.05 -3.53 -22.44
C SER A 152 -13.56 -3.50 -22.12
N PRO A 153 -14.44 -3.24 -23.11
CA PRO A 153 -15.89 -3.30 -22.91
C PRO A 153 -16.35 -4.65 -22.34
N ALA A 154 -15.70 -5.75 -22.75
CA ALA A 154 -15.97 -7.09 -22.23
C ALA A 154 -15.66 -7.21 -20.74
N SER A 155 -14.51 -6.70 -20.29
CA SER A 155 -14.15 -6.67 -18.87
C SER A 155 -15.13 -5.83 -18.05
N LEU A 156 -15.57 -4.69 -18.59
CA LEU A 156 -16.55 -3.81 -17.94
C LEU A 156 -17.91 -4.51 -17.81
N SER A 157 -18.38 -5.14 -18.89
CA SER A 157 -19.65 -5.88 -18.94
C SER A 157 -19.65 -7.08 -18.00
N ALA A 158 -18.58 -7.86 -17.97
CA ALA A 158 -18.42 -8.99 -17.06
C ALA A 158 -18.46 -8.54 -15.58
N ALA A 159 -17.80 -7.43 -15.23
CA ALA A 159 -17.85 -6.88 -13.89
C ALA A 159 -19.27 -6.41 -13.49
N ALA A 160 -19.98 -5.77 -14.41
CA ALA A 160 -21.34 -5.31 -14.19
C ALA A 160 -22.31 -6.49 -13.98
N ALA A 161 -22.22 -7.52 -14.82
CA ALA A 161 -23.02 -8.74 -14.67
C ALA A 161 -22.74 -9.46 -13.34
N ALA A 162 -21.46 -9.56 -12.96
CA ALA A 162 -21.05 -10.15 -11.68
C ALA A 162 -21.59 -9.38 -10.47
N ALA A 163 -21.64 -8.04 -10.53
CA ALA A 163 -22.22 -7.23 -9.46
C ALA A 163 -23.72 -7.49 -9.27
N LEU A 164 -24.46 -7.62 -10.37
CA LEU A 164 -25.90 -7.90 -10.35
C LEU A 164 -26.22 -9.31 -9.83
N ALA A 165 -25.37 -10.29 -10.14
CA ALA A 165 -25.56 -11.66 -9.69
C ALA A 165 -25.30 -11.86 -8.18
N GLY A 166 -24.44 -11.04 -7.57
CA GLY A 166 -24.06 -11.12 -6.14
C GLY A 166 -24.95 -10.34 -5.17
N SER A 167 -26.03 -9.70 -5.65
CA SER A 167 -26.99 -8.92 -4.82
C SER A 167 -28.27 -9.71 -4.48
N ARG A 168 -28.20 -11.05 -4.47
CA ARG A 168 -29.31 -11.93 -4.09
C ARG A 168 -29.05 -12.62 -2.76
#